data_AF-A0A3D5KL10-F1
#
_entry.id   AF-A0A3D5KL10-F1
#
_cell.length_a   1.000
_cell.length_b   1.000
_cell.length_c   1.000
_cell.angle_alpha   90.00
_cell.angle_beta   90.00
_cell.angle_gamma   90.00
#
_symmetry.space_group_name_H-M   'P 1'
#
loop_
_entity.id
_entity.type
_entity.pdbx_description
1 polymer ?
#
loop_
_entity_poly.entity_id
_entity_poly.type
_entity_poly.pdbx_seq_one_letter_code
_entity_poly.pdbx_strand_id
1 'polypeptide(L)'
;EQNEYMGISVGILPDSSNNYKLVYCVAASCWMPQLAIFSKEGRLISKEQIAQGCGSDCGYGCKDSLIISSSSELKQIFEEWEYDCKQEDQLAKMKIRTVEITYVIGNSGKIESKPTESIEAKSIGQKK
;
A
#
# COMPACT_ATOMS: atom_id res chain seq x y z
N GLU A 1 11.17 24.27 19.29
CA GLU A 1 11.50 22.85 19.54
C GLU A 1 10.22 22.05 19.64
N GLN A 2 10.30 20.76 19.33
CA GLN A 2 9.25 19.72 19.36
C GLN A 2 8.28 19.70 18.15
N ASN A 3 8.71 19.05 17.06
CA ASN A 3 7.79 18.32 16.20
C ASN A 3 8.01 16.83 16.47
N GLU A 4 7.22 16.28 17.40
CA GLU A 4 7.10 14.85 17.60
C GLU A 4 6.45 14.25 16.35
N TYR A 5 7.28 13.67 15.47
CA TYR A 5 6.76 12.75 14.45
C TYR A 5 6.30 11.50 15.18
N MET A 6 5.00 11.46 15.52
CA MET A 6 4.35 10.24 16.03
C MET A 6 4.45 9.15 14.96
N GLY A 7 5.53 8.38 14.93
CA GLY A 7 5.62 7.20 14.09
C GLY A 7 4.82 6.07 14.74
N ILE A 8 3.66 5.73 14.20
CA ILE A 8 2.98 4.48 14.59
C ILE A 8 3.76 3.34 13.93
N SER A 9 4.46 2.53 14.72
CA SER A 9 5.01 1.27 14.22
C SER A 9 3.87 0.27 14.12
N VAL A 10 3.66 -0.24 12.91
CA VAL A 10 2.61 -1.24 12.61
C VAL A 10 3.15 -2.66 12.85
N GLY A 11 4.48 -2.83 12.85
CA GLY A 11 5.13 -4.06 13.25
C GLY A 11 6.63 -4.12 12.92
N ILE A 12 7.34 -5.00 13.62
CA ILE A 12 8.70 -5.43 13.28
C ILE A 12 8.55 -6.71 12.45
N LEU A 13 9.08 -6.71 11.23
CA LEU A 13 9.09 -7.94 10.42
C LEU A 13 10.19 -8.88 10.92
N PRO A 14 10.05 -10.20 10.73
CA PRO A 14 11.06 -11.15 11.17
C PRO A 14 12.43 -10.75 10.62
N ASP A 15 13.32 -10.55 11.58
CA ASP A 15 14.68 -10.10 11.41
C ASP A 15 15.49 -11.16 10.64
N SER A 16 16.44 -10.71 9.82
CA SER A 16 17.43 -11.62 9.24
C SER A 16 18.68 -11.67 10.13
N SER A 17 19.66 -12.51 9.82
CA SER A 17 20.97 -12.42 10.50
C SER A 17 21.67 -11.08 10.28
N ASN A 18 21.30 -10.32 9.25
CA ASN A 18 22.08 -9.18 8.75
C ASN A 18 21.39 -7.82 8.91
N ASN A 19 20.06 -7.75 9.09
CA ASN A 19 19.34 -6.49 8.99
C ASN A 19 17.95 -6.50 9.65
N TYR A 20 17.64 -5.41 10.36
CA TYR A 20 16.34 -5.12 10.94
C TYR A 20 15.37 -4.54 9.91
N LYS A 21 14.09 -4.86 10.06
CA LYS A 21 13.03 -4.47 9.13
C LYS A 21 11.88 -3.86 9.92
N LEU A 22 11.51 -2.63 9.58
CA LEU A 22 10.51 -1.86 10.29
C LEU A 22 9.45 -1.36 9.33
N VAL A 23 8.18 -1.63 9.64
CA VAL A 23 7.04 -0.95 9.02
C VAL A 23 6.51 0.10 9.99
N TYR A 24 6.48 1.34 9.54
CA TYR A 24 5.99 2.47 10.33
C TYR A 24 5.24 3.46 9.45
N CYS A 25 4.32 4.20 10.05
CA CYS A 25 3.61 5.26 9.35
C CYS A 25 4.32 6.60 9.55
N VAL A 26 4.45 7.37 8.46
CA VAL A 26 4.84 8.79 8.52
C VAL A 26 3.60 9.67 8.52
N ALA A 27 3.74 10.86 9.13
CA ALA A 27 2.68 11.85 9.14
C ALA A 27 2.41 12.38 7.72
N ALA A 28 1.15 12.28 7.29
CA ALA A 28 0.60 12.81 6.05
C ALA A 28 -0.92 13.04 6.26
N SER A 29 -1.65 13.47 5.23
CA SER A 29 -3.12 13.63 5.31
C SER A 29 -3.82 12.33 5.73
N CYS A 30 -3.29 11.20 5.29
CA CYS A 30 -3.55 9.87 5.81
C CYS A 30 -2.20 9.28 6.26
N TRP A 31 -2.12 8.63 7.42
CA TRP A 31 -0.90 7.94 7.86
C TRP A 31 -0.33 7.04 6.74
N MET A 32 0.90 7.29 6.28
CA MET A 32 1.48 6.57 5.14
C MET A 32 2.50 5.51 5.58
N PRO A 33 2.21 4.21 5.41
CA PRO A 33 3.16 3.14 5.64
C PRO A 33 4.46 3.27 4.83
N GLN A 34 5.57 3.11 5.54
CA GLN A 34 6.93 3.06 5.03
C GLN A 34 7.57 1.74 5.49
N LEU A 35 8.30 1.09 4.58
CA LEU A 35 9.23 0.01 4.90
C LEU A 35 10.62 0.63 5.03
N ALA A 36 11.26 0.47 6.18
CA ALA A 36 12.68 0.79 6.34
C ALA A 36 13.48 -0.45 6.75
N ILE A 37 14.65 -0.58 6.15
CA ILE A 37 15.60 -1.65 6.44
C ILE A 37 16.86 -1.03 7.01
N PHE A 38 17.31 -1.53 8.15
CA PHE A 38 18.50 -1.04 8.85
C PHE A 38 19.51 -2.19 9.00
N SER A 39 20.79 -1.86 9.01
CA SER A 39 21.83 -2.81 9.42
C SER A 39 21.74 -3.09 10.92
N LYS A 40 22.44 -4.11 11.41
CA LYS A 40 22.48 -4.43 12.85
C LYS A 40 23.08 -3.32 13.69
N GLU A 41 23.92 -2.49 13.09
CA GLU A 41 24.52 -1.31 13.70
C GLU A 41 23.57 -0.10 13.71
N GLY A 42 22.33 -0.27 13.22
CA GLY A 42 21.31 0.78 13.18
C GLY A 42 21.40 1.71 11.97
N ARG A 43 22.27 1.44 10.99
CA ARG A 43 22.40 2.27 9.79
C ARG A 43 21.27 1.99 8.81
N LEU A 44 20.58 3.03 8.33
CA LEU A 44 19.57 2.89 7.28
C LEU A 44 20.21 2.35 5.99
N ILE A 45 19.67 1.24 5.47
CA ILE A 45 20.09 0.61 4.21
C ILE A 45 19.16 1.04 3.08
N SER A 46 17.85 0.92 3.30
CA SER A 46 16.83 1.24 2.31
C SER A 46 15.54 1.70 2.99
N LYS A 47 14.76 2.48 2.25
CA LYS A 47 13.46 2.98 2.69
C LYS A 47 12.55 3.13 1.48
N GLU A 48 11.32 2.64 1.57
CA GLU A 48 10.34 2.70 0.50
C GLU A 48 8.95 2.99 1.06
N GLN A 49 8.17 3.81 0.35
CA GLN A 49 6.76 3.97 0.64
C GLN A 49 5.99 2.78 0.06
N ILE A 50 5.31 2.03 0.91
CA ILE A 50 4.67 0.74 0.54
C ILE A 50 3.15 0.82 0.52
N ALA A 51 2.62 2.04 0.54
CA ALA A 51 1.20 2.35 0.54
C ALA A 51 0.99 3.75 -0.05
N GLN A 52 -0.22 4.02 -0.50
CA GLN A 52 -0.64 5.23 -1.17
C GLN A 52 -1.87 5.80 -0.45
N GLY A 53 -2.03 7.12 -0.55
CA GLY A 53 -3.23 7.79 -0.07
C GLY A 53 -4.40 7.43 -0.97
N CYS A 54 -5.55 7.17 -0.36
CA CYS A 54 -6.80 6.99 -1.07
C CYS A 54 -7.76 8.13 -0.70
N GLY A 55 -8.28 8.82 -1.72
CA GLY A 55 -9.35 9.81 -1.57
C GLY A 55 -10.70 9.24 -1.99
N SER A 56 -11.78 9.82 -1.47
CA SER A 56 -13.12 9.53 -1.98
C SER A 56 -13.73 10.82 -2.51
N ASP A 57 -14.23 10.79 -3.74
CA ASP A 57 -15.06 11.85 -4.29
C ASP A 57 -16.30 11.20 -4.92
N CYS A 58 -17.31 11.99 -5.24
CA CYS A 58 -18.44 11.48 -5.98
C CYS A 58 -17.95 10.81 -7.27
N GLY A 59 -18.37 9.57 -7.49
CA GLY A 59 -18.04 8.82 -8.70
C GLY A 59 -16.65 8.20 -8.69
N TYR A 60 -15.92 8.30 -7.57
CA TYR A 60 -14.62 7.69 -7.38
C TYR A 60 -14.52 7.05 -5.99
N GLY A 61 -13.97 5.84 -5.94
CA GLY A 61 -13.52 5.27 -4.69
C GLY A 61 -12.24 4.50 -4.90
N CYS A 62 -11.49 4.33 -3.82
CA CYS A 62 -10.32 3.47 -3.82
C CYS A 62 -10.17 2.73 -2.51
N LYS A 63 -9.25 1.79 -2.52
CA LYS A 63 -8.85 1.00 -1.37
C LYS A 63 -7.39 0.64 -1.57
N ASP A 64 -6.59 0.86 -0.54
CA ASP A 64 -5.21 0.38 -0.50
C ASP A 64 -5.08 -0.64 0.62
N SER A 65 -4.47 -1.78 0.31
CA SER A 65 -4.26 -2.88 1.23
C SER A 65 -2.81 -3.34 1.16
N LEU A 66 -2.16 -3.38 2.32
CA LEU A 66 -0.84 -3.94 2.47
C LEU A 66 -0.93 -5.33 3.11
N ILE A 67 -0.36 -6.33 2.44
CA ILE A 67 -0.30 -7.72 2.87
C ILE A 67 1.16 -8.07 3.11
N ILE A 68 1.47 -8.59 4.30
CA ILE A 68 2.80 -9.13 4.62
C ILE A 68 2.75 -10.63 4.31
N SER A 69 3.23 -11.02 3.12
CA SER A 69 3.24 -12.41 2.66
C SER A 69 4.26 -13.25 3.43
N SER A 70 5.44 -12.67 3.69
CA SER A 70 6.52 -13.32 4.44
C SER A 70 7.48 -12.28 5.05
N SER A 71 8.54 -12.74 5.70
CA SER A 71 9.57 -11.84 6.24
C SER A 71 10.36 -11.08 5.16
N SER A 72 10.33 -11.54 3.92
CA SER A 72 11.07 -10.94 2.79
C SER A 72 10.16 -10.42 1.67
N GLU A 73 8.84 -10.56 1.82
CA GLU A 73 7.90 -10.21 0.76
C GLU A 73 6.68 -9.49 1.35
N LEU A 74 6.40 -8.31 0.80
CA LEU A 74 5.19 -7.55 1.05
C LEU A 74 4.48 -7.33 -0.28
N LYS A 75 3.15 -7.28 -0.24
CA LYS A 75 2.31 -7.04 -1.40
C LYS A 75 1.35 -5.90 -1.11
N GLN A 76 1.42 -4.85 -1.90
CA GLN A 76 0.43 -3.79 -1.92
C GLN A 76 -0.60 -4.11 -2.99
N ILE A 77 -1.87 -3.95 -2.66
CA ILE A 77 -2.99 -4.02 -3.59
C ILE A 77 -3.73 -2.69 -3.50
N PHE A 78 -3.61 -1.91 -4.57
CA PHE A 78 -4.37 -0.68 -4.75
C PHE A 78 -5.50 -0.94 -5.74
N GLU A 79 -6.73 -0.73 -5.29
CA GLU A 79 -7.94 -0.85 -6.09
C GLU A 79 -8.57 0.52 -6.20
N GLU A 80 -8.89 0.97 -7.40
CA GLU A 80 -9.71 2.16 -7.63
C GLU A 80 -10.89 1.82 -8.53
N TRP A 81 -12.03 2.45 -8.26
CA TRP A 81 -13.25 2.26 -9.02
C TRP A 81 -13.91 3.58 -9.34
N GLU A 82 -14.42 3.67 -10.56
CA GLU A 82 -15.17 4.82 -11.05
C GLU A 82 -16.64 4.43 -11.30
N TYR A 83 -17.56 5.34 -10.96
CA TYR A 83 -19.01 5.19 -11.16
C TYR A 83 -19.67 6.53 -11.52
N ASP A 84 -20.86 6.49 -12.13
CA ASP A 84 -21.59 7.70 -12.53
C ASP A 84 -22.37 8.29 -11.35
N CYS A 85 -21.95 9.46 -10.87
CA CYS A 85 -22.63 10.25 -9.85
C CYS A 85 -24.08 10.61 -10.14
N LYS A 86 -24.47 10.69 -11.42
CA LYS A 86 -25.76 11.23 -11.83
C LYS A 86 -26.86 10.19 -11.88
N GLN A 87 -26.53 8.92 -11.69
CA GLN A 87 -27.48 7.82 -11.75
C GLN A 87 -27.55 7.11 -10.39
N GLU A 88 -28.48 7.55 -9.55
CA GLU A 88 -28.79 6.92 -8.24
C GLU A 88 -29.10 5.42 -8.35
N ASP A 89 -29.41 4.92 -9.54
CA ASP A 89 -29.92 3.56 -9.78
C ASP A 89 -29.06 2.70 -10.71
N GLN A 90 -27.85 3.15 -11.09
CA GLN A 90 -26.97 2.39 -11.98
C GLN A 90 -25.56 2.18 -11.40
N LEU A 91 -25.48 1.11 -10.62
CA LEU A 91 -24.38 0.15 -10.53
C LEU A 91 -23.80 -0.35 -11.89
N ALA A 92 -24.15 0.26 -13.03
CA ALA A 92 -24.14 -0.39 -14.33
C ALA A 92 -22.77 -0.45 -15.02
N LYS A 93 -21.80 0.38 -14.65
CA LYS A 93 -20.45 0.36 -15.21
C LYS A 93 -19.42 0.78 -14.19
N MET A 94 -18.94 -0.17 -13.40
CA MET A 94 -17.80 0.04 -12.53
C MET A 94 -16.54 -0.29 -13.32
N LYS A 95 -15.74 0.73 -13.63
CA LYS A 95 -14.37 0.51 -14.11
C LYS A 95 -13.49 0.34 -12.88
N ILE A 96 -12.83 -0.80 -12.76
CA ILE A 96 -11.92 -1.09 -11.67
C ILE A 96 -10.52 -1.13 -12.24
N ARG A 97 -9.61 -0.34 -11.67
CA ARG A 97 -8.18 -0.47 -11.90
C ARG A 97 -7.56 -1.06 -10.65
N THR A 98 -6.83 -2.16 -10.82
CA THR A 98 -6.11 -2.83 -9.75
C THR A 98 -4.62 -2.76 -10.06
N VAL A 99 -3.88 -2.17 -9.15
CA VAL A 99 -2.42 -2.14 -9.18
C VAL A 99 -1.91 -2.97 -8.02
N GLU A 100 -1.17 -4.02 -8.35
CA GLU A 100 -0.48 -4.86 -7.38
C GLU A 100 1.01 -4.53 -7.42
N ILE A 101 1.62 -4.24 -6.28
CA ILE A 101 3.06 -4.04 -6.17
C ILE A 101 3.63 -5.05 -5.20
N THR A 102 4.51 -5.91 -5.68
CA THR A 102 5.25 -6.85 -4.83
C THR A 102 6.61 -6.26 -4.48
N TYR A 103 6.87 -6.10 -3.19
CA TYR A 103 8.14 -5.66 -2.62
C TYR A 103 8.91 -6.87 -2.11
N VAL A 104 10.08 -7.11 -2.69
CA VAL A 104 11.00 -8.18 -2.28
C VAL A 104 12.21 -7.56 -1.60
N ILE A 105 12.52 -8.04 -0.39
CA ILE A 105 13.66 -7.60 0.40
C ILE A 105 14.80 -8.58 0.18
N GLY A 106 15.84 -8.15 -0.54
CA GLY A 106 17.03 -8.95 -0.76
C GLY A 106 17.88 -9.10 0.51
N ASN A 107 18.80 -10.07 0.52
CA ASN A 107 19.68 -10.33 1.67
C ASN A 107 20.58 -9.14 2.05
N SER A 108 20.89 -8.25 1.10
CA SER A 108 21.61 -7.01 1.35
C SER A 108 20.77 -5.94 2.06
N GLY A 109 19.46 -6.16 2.20
CA GLY A 109 18.49 -5.18 2.69
C GLY A 109 18.01 -4.22 1.61
N LYS A 110 18.41 -4.40 0.34
CA LYS A 110 17.85 -3.66 -0.78
C LYS A 110 16.41 -4.11 -1.03
N ILE A 111 15.51 -3.15 -1.25
CA ILE A 111 14.12 -3.38 -1.63
C ILE A 111 14.03 -3.34 -3.15
N GLU A 112 13.33 -4.30 -3.74
CA GLU A 112 13.00 -4.32 -5.16
C GLU A 112 11.47 -4.43 -5.31
N SER A 113 10.88 -3.59 -6.16
CA SER A 113 9.43 -3.55 -6.39
C SER A 113 9.09 -4.02 -7.81
N LYS A 114 7.98 -4.75 -7.93
CA LYS A 114 7.46 -5.24 -9.21
C LYS A 114 5.97 -4.90 -9.32
N PRO A 115 5.60 -3.86 -10.09
CA PRO A 115 4.20 -3.52 -10.31
C PRO A 115 3.57 -4.43 -11.36
N THR A 116 2.32 -4.81 -11.13
CA THR A 116 1.43 -5.49 -12.07
C THR A 116 0.11 -4.73 -12.08
N GLU A 117 -0.41 -4.40 -13.25
CA GLU A 117 -1.65 -3.63 -13.38
C GLU A 117 -2.69 -4.40 -14.21
N SER A 118 -3.94 -4.37 -13.77
CA SER A 118 -5.10 -4.86 -14.51
C SER A 118 -6.23 -3.84 -14.48
N ILE A 119 -7.01 -3.82 -15.55
CA ILE A 119 -8.19 -2.96 -15.69
C ILE A 119 -9.36 -3.84 -16.09
N GLU A 120 -10.41 -3.82 -15.26
CA GLU A 120 -11.64 -4.58 -15.47
C GLU A 120 -12.84 -3.64 -15.61
N ALA A 121 -13.78 -3.98 -16.50
CA ALA A 121 -15.09 -3.35 -16.52
C ALA A 121 -16.12 -4.34 -15.97
N LYS A 122 -16.79 -4.01 -14.87
CA LYS A 122 -17.87 -4.83 -14.29
C LYS A 122 -19.22 -4.14 -14.49
N SER A 123 -20.18 -4.89 -15.03
CA SER A 123 -21.60 -4.55 -14.92
C SER A 123 -22.16 -5.28 -13.70
N ILE A 124 -22.55 -4.53 -12.67
CA ILE A 124 -23.26 -5.12 -11.54
C ILE A 124 -24.75 -5.08 -11.92
N GLY A 125 -25.29 -6.25 -12.28
CA GLY A 125 -26.67 -6.38 -12.72
C GLY A 125 -27.67 -5.91 -11.66
N GLN A 126 -28.72 -5.22 -12.09
CA GLN A 126 -29.84 -4.82 -11.24
C GLN A 126 -30.48 -6.06 -10.59
N LYS A 127 -30.52 -6.10 -9.26
CA LYS A 127 -31.52 -6.94 -8.57
C LYS A 127 -32.89 -6.31 -8.84
N LYS A 128 -33.70 -7.01 -9.64
CA LYS A 128 -35.13 -6.72 -9.82
C LYS A 128 -35.89 -6.82 -8.50
#